data_AF-A0A329YHE8-F1
#
_entry.id   AF-A0A329YHE8-F1
#
_cell.length_a   1.000
_cell.length_b   1.000
_cell.length_c   1.000
_cell.angle_alpha   90.00
_cell.angle_beta   90.00
_cell.angle_gamma   90.00
#
_symmetry.space_group_name_H-M   'P 1'
#
loop_
_entity.id
_entity.type
_entity.pdbx_description
1 polymer ?
#
loop_
_entity_poly.entity_id
_entity_poly.type
_entity_poly.pdbx_seq_one_letter_code
_entity_poly.pdbx_strand_id
1 'polypeptide(L)' 'MRHVKWSNPIEVGFAHGSFQLVTGPSDALNCMANLWPDRRGPLYVAARSLCRAAIDGRKSAEEAREMFISATREAHLKMH' A
#
# COMPACT_ATOMS: atom_id res chain seq x y z
N MET A 1 -12.72 12.21 9.71
CA MET A 1 -11.63 12.00 8.73
C MET A 1 -12.22 11.21 7.57
N ARG A 2 -12.01 11.62 6.31
CA ARG A 2 -12.49 10.85 5.15
C ARG A 2 -11.62 9.60 5.02
N HIS A 3 -12.20 8.43 5.26
CA HIS A 3 -11.53 7.16 4.98
C HIS A 3 -11.64 6.89 3.48
N VAL A 4 -10.59 7.26 2.75
CA VAL A 4 -10.44 6.84 1.35
C VAL A 4 -10.22 5.33 1.36
N LYS A 5 -11.12 4.61 0.70
CA LYS A 5 -11.05 3.15 0.56
C LYS A 5 -10.84 2.79 -0.90
N TRP A 6 -10.18 1.68 -1.13
CA TRP A 6 -10.09 1.07 -2.45
C TRP A 6 -11.36 0.29 -2.76
N SER A 7 -11.71 0.22 -4.04
CA SER A 7 -12.83 -0.61 -4.50
C SER A 7 -12.63 -2.09 -4.16
N ASN A 8 -11.40 -2.59 -4.35
CA ASN A 8 -11.01 -3.93 -3.92
C ASN A 8 -9.85 -3.84 -2.91
N PRO A 9 -10.03 -4.39 -1.69
CA PRO A 9 -8.93 -4.60 -0.75
C PRO A 9 -7.83 -5.47 -1.37
N ILE A 10 -6.64 -5.41 -0.78
CA ILE A 10 -5.51 -6.27 -1.11
C ILE A 10 -5.02 -6.92 0.16
N GLU A 11 -4.85 -8.24 0.17
CA GLU A 11 -4.16 -8.92 1.25
C GLU A 11 -2.68 -9.00 0.92
N VAL A 12 -1.83 -8.47 1.80
CA VAL A 12 -0.37 -8.55 1.67
C VAL A 12 0.18 -9.51 2.69
N GLY A 13 0.87 -10.55 2.21
CA GLY A 13 1.56 -11.54 3.02
C GLY A 13 3.01 -11.14 3.30
N PHE A 14 3.37 -11.14 4.57
CA PHE A 14 4.71 -10.85 5.09
C PHE A 14 5.38 -12.12 5.62
N ALA A 15 6.65 -11.99 6.01
CA ALA A 15 7.39 -13.07 6.64
C ALA A 15 6.67 -13.60 7.90
N HIS A 16 6.88 -14.88 8.21
CA HIS A 16 6.26 -15.59 9.33
C HIS A 16 4.74 -15.82 9.23
N GLY A 17 4.16 -15.73 8.02
CA GLY A 17 2.74 -16.06 7.80
C GLY A 17 1.77 -14.98 8.31
N SER A 18 2.26 -13.77 8.56
CA SER A 18 1.43 -12.62 8.85
C SER A 18 0.84 -12.07 7.56
N PHE A 19 -0.46 -11.81 7.55
CA PHE A 19 -1.17 -11.17 6.44
C PHE A 19 -1.79 -9.88 6.93
N GLN A 20 -1.67 -8.82 6.12
CA GLN A 20 -2.33 -7.55 6.37
C GLN A 20 -3.36 -7.30 5.28
N LEU A 21 -4.63 -7.22 5.68
CA LEU A 21 -5.68 -6.71 4.80
C LEU A 21 -5.54 -5.19 4.69
N VAL A 22 -5.34 -4.71 3.47
CA VAL A 22 -5.22 -3.29 3.15
C VAL A 22 -6.47 -2.86 2.41
N THR A 23 -7.33 -2.09 3.08
CA THR A 23 -8.62 -1.66 2.50
C THR A 23 -8.57 -0.29 1.83
N GLY A 24 -7.43 0.40 1.94
CA GLY A 24 -7.25 1.73 1.37
C GLY A 24 -5.85 2.31 1.62
N PRO A 25 -5.60 3.56 1.18
CA PRO A 25 -4.28 4.17 1.23
C PRO A 25 -3.78 4.42 2.66
N SER A 26 -4.67 4.66 3.62
CA SER A 26 -4.31 4.83 5.03
C SER A 26 -3.75 3.54 5.63
N ASP A 27 -4.44 2.42 5.39
CA ASP A 27 -3.97 1.09 5.80
C ASP A 27 -2.65 0.75 5.09
N ALA A 28 -2.54 1.11 3.81
CA ALA A 28 -1.35 0.88 3.00
C ALA A 28 -0.13 1.61 3.58
N LEU A 29 -0.29 2.86 3.99
CA LEU A 29 0.78 3.63 4.66
C LEU A 29 1.21 3.00 5.98
N ASN A 30 0.25 2.56 6.80
CA ASN A 30 0.55 1.89 8.07
C ASN A 30 1.27 0.56 7.85
N CYS A 31 0.82 -0.21 6.86
CA CYS A 31 1.41 -1.46 6.42
C CYS A 31 2.86 -1.25 5.92
N MET A 32 3.08 -0.26 5.05
CA MET A 32 4.41 0.15 4.57
C MET A 32 5.34 0.66 5.67
N ALA A 33 4.80 1.26 6.74
CA ALA A 33 5.60 1.81 7.83
C ALA A 33 6.05 0.72 8.82
N ASN A 34 5.22 -0.29 9.07
CA ASN A 34 5.46 -1.28 10.13
C ASN A 34 5.94 -2.63 9.60
N LEU A 35 5.36 -3.13 8.51
CA LEU A 35 5.53 -4.53 8.07
C LEU A 35 6.48 -4.68 6.89
N TRP A 36 6.80 -3.58 6.19
CA TRP A 36 7.56 -3.63 4.94
C TRP A 36 9.03 -4.03 5.15
N PRO A 37 9.52 -5.07 4.44
CA PRO A 37 10.88 -5.57 4.61
C PRO A 37 11.93 -4.68 3.94
N ASP A 38 11.64 -4.14 2.75
CA ASP A 38 12.56 -3.25 2.01
C ASP A 38 11.97 -1.85 1.80
N ARG A 39 12.44 -0.90 2.59
CA ARG A 39 11.99 0.50 2.58
C ARG A 39 12.81 1.40 1.67
N ARG A 40 13.69 0.84 0.83
CA ARG A 40 14.60 1.60 -0.04
C ARG A 40 14.22 1.58 -1.52
N GLY A 41 13.23 0.78 -1.90
CA GLY A 41 12.77 0.69 -3.28
C GLY A 41 12.17 2.00 -3.81
N PRO A 42 12.44 2.40 -5.06
CA PRO A 42 11.79 3.55 -5.69
C PRO A 42 10.26 3.44 -5.69
N LEU A 43 9.69 2.23 -5.88
CA LEU A 43 8.23 2.07 -5.86
C LEU A 43 7.68 2.16 -4.44
N TYR A 44 8.43 1.77 -3.41
CA TYR A 44 8.04 2.02 -2.01
C TYR A 44 7.85 3.52 -1.74
N VAL A 45 8.81 4.36 -2.15
CA VAL A 45 8.73 5.82 -1.96
C VAL A 45 7.57 6.40 -2.78
N ALA A 46 7.42 5.95 -4.03
CA ALA A 46 6.33 6.39 -4.90
C ALA A 46 4.95 5.99 -4.33
N ALA A 47 4.77 4.75 -3.88
CA ALA A 47 3.54 4.26 -3.29
C ALA A 47 3.15 5.04 -2.02
N ARG A 48 4.10 5.35 -1.14
CA ARG A 48 3.85 6.23 0.01
C ARG A 48 3.38 7.62 -0.41
N SER A 49 4.01 8.20 -1.42
CA SER A 49 3.64 9.52 -1.93
C SER A 49 2.23 9.52 -2.53
N LEU A 50 1.91 8.53 -3.38
CA LEU A 50 0.58 8.40 -3.97
C LEU A 50 -0.50 8.11 -2.93
N CYS A 51 -0.23 7.23 -1.95
CA CYS A 51 -1.21 6.95 -0.90
C CYS A 51 -1.57 8.22 -0.13
N ARG A 52 -0.58 9.07 0.17
CA ARG A 52 -0.82 10.36 0.82
C ARG A 52 -1.57 11.33 -0.10
N ALA A 53 -1.21 11.42 -1.37
CA ALA A 53 -1.93 12.23 -2.34
C ALA A 53 -3.40 11.79 -2.51
N ALA A 54 -3.68 10.49 -2.42
CA ALA A 54 -5.05 9.96 -2.48
C ALA A 54 -5.87 10.31 -1.23
N ILE A 55 -5.26 10.23 -0.03
CA ILE A 55 -5.90 10.70 1.22
C ILE A 55 -6.23 12.19 1.15
N ASP A 56 -5.33 12.99 0.58
CA ASP A 56 -5.53 14.43 0.38
C ASP A 56 -6.55 14.75 -0.75
N GLY A 57 -7.04 13.74 -1.47
CA GLY A 57 -7.96 13.93 -2.61
C GLY A 57 -7.30 14.50 -3.87
N ARG A 58 -5.96 14.54 -3.92
CA ARG A 58 -5.17 15.01 -5.08
C ARG A 58 -4.97 13.93 -6.14
N LYS A 59 -5.17 12.66 -5.77
CA LYS A 59 -5.06 11.47 -6.62
C LYS A 59 -6.21 10.52 -6.36
N SER A 60 -6.51 9.64 -7.31
CA SER A 60 -7.54 8.62 -7.11
C SER A 60 -7.05 7.52 -6.15
N ALA A 61 -7.98 6.90 -5.43
CA ALA A 61 -7.67 5.79 -4.53
C ALA A 61 -7.11 4.59 -5.34
N GLU A 62 -7.67 4.36 -6.52
CA GLU A 62 -7.28 3.31 -7.46
C GLU A 62 -5.87 3.50 -8.02
N GLU A 63 -5.45 4.72 -8.37
CA GLU A 63 -4.04 4.97 -8.74
C GLU A 63 -3.08 4.62 -7.59
N ALA A 64 -3.45 4.97 -6.34
CA ALA A 64 -2.66 4.60 -5.17
C ALA A 64 -2.62 3.08 -4.97
N ARG A 65 -3.71 2.37 -5.28
CA ARG A 65 -3.79 0.91 -5.23
C ARG A 65 -2.82 0.26 -6.22
N GLU A 66 -2.82 0.69 -7.48
CA GLU A 66 -1.93 0.13 -8.50
C GLU A 66 -0.45 0.34 -8.18
N MET A 67 -0.12 1.53 -7.66
CA MET A 67 1.24 1.82 -7.20
C MET A 67 1.63 0.98 -5.98
N PHE A 68 0.70 0.75 -5.06
CA PHE A 68 0.94 -0.13 -3.92
C PHE A 68 1.19 -1.57 -4.36
N ILE A 69 0.41 -2.12 -5.30
CA ILE A 69 0.65 -3.45 -5.89
C ILE A 69 2.06 -3.53 -6.48
N SER A 70 2.47 -2.49 -7.20
CA SER A 70 3.77 -2.42 -7.85
C SER A 70 4.90 -2.42 -6.81
N ALA A 71 4.74 -1.67 -5.71
CA ALA A 71 5.66 -1.69 -4.57
C ALA A 71 5.71 -3.06 -3.88
N THR A 72 4.56 -3.73 -3.72
CA THR A 72 4.49 -5.08 -3.14
C THR A 72 5.28 -6.10 -3.98
N ARG A 73 5.18 -5.99 -5.32
CA ARG A 73 5.97 -6.80 -6.26
C ARG A 73 7.47 -6.51 -6.15
N GLU A 74 7.88 -5.24 -6.10
CA GLU A 74 9.29 -4.86 -5.91
C GLU A 74 9.86 -5.39 -4.58
N ALA A 75 9.05 -5.37 -3.52
CA ALA A 75 9.42 -5.92 -2.22
C ALA A 75 9.38 -7.46 -2.16
N HIS A 76 9.05 -8.14 -3.27
CA HIS A 76 8.91 -9.59 -3.36
C HIS A 76 7.92 -10.18 -2.33
N LEU A 77 6.90 -9.39 -1.98
CA LEU A 77 5.87 -9.79 -1.02
C LEU A 77 4.76 -10.57 -1.73
N LYS A 78 4.11 -11.47 -0.99
CA LYS A 78 2.93 -12.18 -1.50
C LYS A 78 1.72 -11.25 -1.44
N MET A 79 0.86 -11.33 -2.45
CA MET A 79 -0.42 -10.62 -2.45
C MET A 79 -1.52 -11.54 -2.96
N HIS A 80 -2.71 -11.45 -2.35
CA HIS A 80 -3.90 -12.20 -2.72
C HIS A 80 -5.05 -11.24 -3.02
#